data_AF-K8W5U3-F1
#
_entry.id   AF-K8W5U3-F1
#
_cell.length_a   1.000
_cell.length_b   1.000
_cell.length_c   1.000
_cell.angle_alpha   90.00
_cell.angle_beta   90.00
_cell.angle_gamma   90.00
#
_symmetry.space_group_name_H-M   'P 1'
#
loop_
_entity.id
_entity.type
_entity.pdbx_description
1 polymer ?
#
loop_
_entity_poly.entity_id
_entity_poly.type
_entity_poly.pdbx_seq_one_letter_code
_entity_poly.pdbx_strand_id
1 'polypeptide(L)'
;MRVNRDGLTQKELAKKFNVSITTVIKYTAIDREDYEKEALNRRKTAYELREKGLSWKEVAEAMQCSYNAVTSLAKRYKQQDLKESV
;
A
#
# COMPACT_ATOMS: atom_id res chain seq x y z
N MET A 1 -12.98 -2.67 -17.63
CA MET A 1 -13.61 -2.28 -16.34
C MET A 1 -12.85 -2.97 -15.23
N ARG A 2 -12.24 -2.21 -14.30
CA ARG A 2 -11.66 -2.75 -13.07
C ARG A 2 -12.71 -2.69 -11.98
N VAL A 3 -12.77 -3.70 -11.12
CA VAL A 3 -13.82 -3.86 -10.11
C VAL A 3 -13.19 -4.03 -8.74
N ASN A 4 -13.71 -3.34 -7.73
CA ASN A 4 -13.25 -3.52 -6.35
C ASN A 4 -13.76 -4.86 -5.81
N ARG A 5 -13.04 -5.43 -4.84
CA ARG A 5 -13.40 -6.71 -4.20
C ARG A 5 -14.37 -6.54 -3.03
N ASP A 6 -14.61 -5.32 -2.58
CA ASP A 6 -15.55 -4.98 -1.49
C ASP A 6 -15.39 -5.86 -0.24
N GLY A 7 -14.13 -6.17 0.11
CA GLY A 7 -13.78 -7.00 1.27
C GLY A 7 -13.82 -8.51 1.05
N LEU A 8 -14.30 -9.00 -0.10
CA LEU A 8 -14.33 -10.43 -0.43
C LEU A 8 -12.96 -10.94 -0.90
N THR A 9 -12.65 -12.18 -0.55
CA THR A 9 -11.47 -12.87 -1.07
C THR A 9 -11.66 -13.25 -2.55
N GLN A 10 -10.55 -13.44 -3.27
CA GLN A 10 -10.61 -13.85 -4.68
C GLN A 10 -11.30 -15.21 -4.87
N LYS A 11 -11.20 -16.11 -3.89
CA LYS A 11 -11.86 -17.42 -3.89
C LYS A 11 -13.38 -17.29 -3.74
N GLU A 12 -13.82 -16.43 -2.84
CA GLU A 12 -15.26 -16.17 -2.64
C GLU A 12 -15.88 -15.51 -3.87
N LEU A 13 -15.19 -14.54 -4.49
CA LEU A 13 -15.64 -13.92 -5.74
C LEU A 13 -15.70 -14.93 -6.88
N ALA A 14 -14.68 -15.78 -7.03
CA ALA A 14 -14.67 -16.84 -8.04
C ALA A 14 -15.88 -17.78 -7.90
N LYS A 15 -16.19 -18.18 -6.66
CA LYS A 15 -17.37 -19.02 -6.36
C LYS A 15 -18.69 -18.28 -6.61
N LYS A 16 -18.80 -17.02 -6.18
CA LYS A 16 -20.01 -16.19 -6.30
C LYS A 16 -20.38 -15.93 -7.76
N PHE A 17 -19.39 -15.65 -8.60
CA PHE A 17 -19.58 -15.29 -10.00
C PHE A 17 -19.37 -16.47 -10.96
N ASN A 18 -19.05 -17.66 -10.44
CA ASN A 18 -18.75 -18.85 -11.23
C ASN A 18 -17.69 -18.62 -12.32
N VAL A 19 -16.61 -17.92 -11.95
CA VAL A 19 -15.48 -17.60 -12.84
C VAL A 19 -14.18 -18.11 -12.24
N SER A 20 -13.14 -18.25 -13.08
CA SER A 20 -11.82 -18.63 -12.58
C SER A 20 -11.21 -17.56 -11.67
N ILE A 21 -10.37 -17.99 -10.71
CA ILE A 21 -9.60 -17.08 -9.85
C ILE A 21 -8.73 -16.13 -10.68
N THR A 22 -8.12 -16.63 -11.76
CA THR A 22 -7.32 -15.83 -12.69
C THR A 22 -8.12 -14.70 -13.32
N THR A 23 -9.39 -14.94 -13.63
CA THR A 23 -10.31 -13.92 -14.15
C THR A 23 -10.58 -12.87 -13.08
N VAL A 24 -10.88 -13.27 -11.85
CA VAL A 24 -11.05 -12.34 -10.72
C VAL A 24 -9.81 -11.47 -10.52
N ILE A 25 -8.60 -12.04 -10.56
CA ILE A 25 -7.35 -11.27 -10.44
C ILE A 25 -7.25 -10.23 -11.54
N LYS A 26 -7.49 -10.61 -12.81
CA LYS A 26 -7.43 -9.69 -13.95
C LYS A 26 -8.37 -8.49 -13.79
N TYR A 27 -9.59 -8.73 -13.31
CA TYR A 27 -10.59 -7.67 -13.15
C TYR A 27 -10.38 -6.81 -11.89
N THR A 28 -9.70 -7.34 -10.85
CA THR A 28 -9.57 -6.66 -9.55
C THR A 28 -8.18 -6.07 -9.30
N ALA A 29 -7.19 -6.40 -10.12
CA ALA A 29 -5.87 -5.80 -10.04
C ALA A 29 -5.94 -4.29 -10.34
N ILE A 30 -5.22 -3.50 -9.55
CA ILE A 30 -5.00 -2.07 -9.81
C ILE A 30 -3.89 -1.88 -10.85
N ASP A 31 -3.85 -0.71 -11.47
CA ASP A 31 -2.81 -0.38 -12.44
C ASP A 31 -1.44 -0.29 -11.78
N ARG A 32 -0.40 -0.59 -12.56
CA ARG A 32 0.98 -0.60 -12.03
C ARG A 32 1.38 0.78 -11.55
N GLU A 33 1.11 1.80 -12.35
CA GLU A 33 1.42 3.19 -12.01
C GLU A 33 0.69 3.65 -10.75
N ASP A 34 -0.59 3.29 -10.61
CA ASP A 34 -1.39 3.68 -9.45
C ASP A 34 -0.91 2.99 -8.17
N TYR A 35 -0.55 1.70 -8.26
CA TYR A 35 0.10 0.99 -7.16
C TYR A 35 1.41 1.65 -6.72
N GLU A 36 2.23 2.07 -7.68
CA GLU A 36 3.51 2.73 -7.40
C GLU A 36 3.33 4.10 -6.76
N LYS A 37 2.35 4.90 -7.23
CA LYS A 37 1.96 6.18 -6.64
C LYS A 37 1.47 6.00 -5.19
N GLU A 38 0.58 5.04 -4.93
CA GLU A 38 0.12 4.75 -3.56
C GLU A 38 1.26 4.28 -2.65
N ALA A 39 2.15 3.43 -3.17
CA ALA A 39 3.31 2.96 -2.42
C ALA A 39 4.29 4.09 -2.10
N LEU A 40 4.52 5.02 -3.04
CA LEU A 40 5.32 6.22 -2.82
C LEU A 40 4.65 7.11 -1.76
N ASN A 41 3.36 7.39 -1.89
CA ASN A 41 2.61 8.19 -0.93
C ASN A 41 2.70 7.61 0.49
N ARG A 42 2.50 6.30 0.66
CA ARG A 42 2.63 5.64 1.97
C ARG A 42 4.03 5.79 2.57
N ARG A 43 5.07 5.62 1.76
CA ARG A 43 6.47 5.79 2.18
C ARG A 43 6.75 7.24 2.59
N LYS A 44 6.28 8.20 1.79
CA LYS A 44 6.41 9.63 2.02
C LYS A 44 5.71 10.06 3.29
N THR A 45 4.45 9.65 3.51
CA THR A 45 3.68 9.99 4.70
C THR A 45 4.37 9.51 5.98
N ALA A 46 4.90 8.28 5.99
CA ALA A 46 5.65 7.76 7.13
C ALA A 46 6.90 8.61 7.44
N TYR A 47 7.60 9.06 6.40
CA TYR A 47 8.77 9.92 6.53
C TYR A 47 8.41 11.33 7.00
N GLU A 48 7.42 11.98 6.39
CA GLU A 48 6.96 13.33 6.75
C GLU A 48 6.45 13.40 8.19
N LEU A 49 5.70 12.39 8.65
CA LEU A 49 5.24 12.32 10.04
C LEU A 49 6.42 12.19 11.01
N ARG A 50 7.48 11.49 10.61
CA ARG A 50 8.70 11.42 11.42
C ARG A 50 9.44 12.76 11.46
N GLU A 51 9.57 13.44 10.34
CA GLU A 51 10.21 14.77 10.25
C GLU A 51 9.44 15.82 11.07
N LYS A 52 8.12 15.69 11.19
CA LYS A 52 7.28 16.51 12.09
C LYS A 52 7.54 16.26 13.59
N GLY A 53 8.41 15.32 13.93
CA GLY A 53 8.83 15.04 15.31
C GLY A 53 8.02 13.96 16.03
N LEU A 54 7.06 13.29 15.37
CA LEU A 54 6.29 12.22 15.99
C LEU A 54 7.19 11.01 16.29
N SER A 55 6.91 10.34 17.41
CA SER A 55 7.49 9.05 17.73
C SER A 55 7.00 7.97 16.77
N TRP A 56 7.82 6.95 16.51
CA TRP A 56 7.43 5.85 15.63
C TRP A 56 6.15 5.11 16.07
N LYS A 57 5.80 5.16 17.36
CA LYS A 57 4.53 4.62 17.87
C LYS A 57 3.35 5.46 17.41
N GLU A 58 3.43 6.79 17.57
CA GLU A 58 2.36 7.70 17.13
C GLU A 58 2.18 7.67 15.61
N VAL A 59 3.27 7.55 14.85
CA VAL A 59 3.18 7.38 13.38
C VAL A 59 2.52 6.05 13.03
N ALA A 60 2.81 4.98 13.76
CA ALA A 60 2.17 3.67 13.58
C ALA A 60 0.67 3.72 13.86
N GLU A 61 0.27 4.39 14.94
CA GLU A 61 -1.14 4.63 15.27
C GLU A 61 -1.85 5.48 14.21
N ALA A 62 -1.23 6.58 13.76
CA ALA A 62 -1.77 7.46 12.73
C ALA A 62 -1.96 6.74 11.38
N MET A 63 -1.05 5.84 11.02
CA MET A 63 -1.12 5.05 9.79
C MET A 63 -1.88 3.72 9.95
N GLN A 64 -2.40 3.41 11.15
CA GLN A 64 -3.03 2.13 11.49
C GLN A 64 -2.16 0.92 11.07
N CYS A 65 -0.85 1.03 11.25
CA CYS A 65 0.15 0.06 10.83
C CYS A 65 0.98 -0.42 12.03
N SER A 66 1.75 -1.49 11.86
CA SER A 66 2.70 -1.91 12.89
C SER A 66 3.93 -1.01 12.95
N TYR A 67 4.57 -0.94 14.12
CA TYR A 67 5.82 -0.20 14.34
C TYR A 67 6.91 -0.56 13.30
N ASN A 68 7.10 -1.85 13.06
CA ASN A 68 8.09 -2.35 12.09
C ASN A 68 7.72 -1.98 10.65
N ALA A 69 6.42 -1.95 10.32
CA ALA A 69 5.98 -1.54 8.99
C ALA A 69 6.34 -0.07 8.73
N VAL A 70 5.99 0.84 9.64
CA VAL A 70 6.25 2.28 9.47
C VAL A 70 7.73 2.61 9.42
N THR A 71 8.54 2.02 10.29
CA THR A 71 9.99 2.22 10.27
C THR A 71 10.61 1.74 8.97
N SER A 72 10.16 0.60 8.44
CA SER A 72 10.62 0.10 7.14
C SER A 72 10.20 1.00 5.97
N LEU A 73 9.00 1.59 6.02
CA LEU A 73 8.51 2.53 5.00
C LEU A 73 9.37 3.79 4.94
N ALA A 74 9.62 4.42 6.10
CA ALA A 74 10.46 5.62 6.17
C ALA A 74 11.91 5.34 5.76
N LYS A 75 12.45 4.16 6.09
CA LYS A 75 13.79 3.74 5.66
C LYS A 75 13.87 3.59 4.13
N ARG A 76 12.86 2.96 3.51
CA ARG A 76 12.79 2.81 2.04
C ARG A 76 12.71 4.15 1.33
N TYR A 77 11.92 5.08 1.87
CA TYR A 77 11.81 6.44 1.32
C TYR A 77 13.18 7.13 1.21
N LYS A 78 14.00 7.06 2.26
CA LYS A 78 15.37 7.62 2.25
C LYS A 78 16.30 6.91 1.27
N GLN A 79 16.13 5.61 1.05
CA GLN A 79 17.05 4.81 0.25
C GLN A 79 16.74 4.84 -1.25
N GLN A 80 15.46 4.87 -1.61
CA GLN A 80 14.99 4.76 -2.99
C GLN A 80 14.60 6.16 -3.48
N ASP A 81 13.59 6.74 -2.85
CA ASP A 81 12.90 7.92 -3.40
C ASP A 81 13.70 9.22 -3.21
N LEU A 82 14.46 9.35 -2.11
CA LEU A 82 15.30 10.52 -1.84
C LEU A 82 16.66 10.48 -2.56
N LYS A 83 17.12 9.30 -2.98
CA LYS A 83 18.37 9.14 -3.74
C LYS A 83 18.18 9.35 -5.23
N GLU A 84 17.01 9.02 -5.75
CA GLU A 84 16.65 9.23 -7.17
C GLU A 84 16.43 10.70 -7.52
N SER A 85 16.36 11.59 -6.52
CA SER A 85 16.13 13.04 -6.67
C SER A 85 17.40 13.90 -6.61
N VAL A 86 18.58 13.28 -6.58
CA VAL A 86 19.92 13.93 -6.62
C VAL A 86 20.67 13.45 -7.85
#